data_AF-A0A0Q4PLC7-F1
#
_entry.id   AF-A0A0Q4PLC7-F1
#
_cell.length_a   1.000
_cell.length_b   1.000
_cell.length_c   1.000
_cell.angle_alpha   90.00
_cell.angle_beta   90.00
_cell.angle_gamma   90.00
#
_symmetry.space_group_name_H-M   'P 1'
#
loop_
_entity.id
_entity.type
_entity.pdbx_description
1 polymer ?
#
loop_
_entity_poly.entity_id
_entity_poly.type
_entity_poly.pdbx_seq_one_letter_code
_entity_poly.pdbx_strand_id
1 'polypeptide(L)'
;MLKLIPPILGPELLATLRAMGHGDEIVIADANFPAEFLGPNVHRADGISATDMLEAILTLMPLDEFVEETAIGMAVVDHPEQREPIYDTFEEIIRRHEPAKSFSTIERFAFYDRAKKAVAVVQTGEHRLYANIILKKGIIRPKA
;
A
#
# COMPACT_ATOMS: atom_id res chain seq x y z
N MET A 1 1.48 13.13 17.27
CA MET A 1 0.29 12.27 17.50
C MET A 1 -0.96 13.12 17.67
N LEU A 2 -2.10 12.63 17.16
CA LEU A 2 -3.39 13.32 17.15
C LEU A 2 -4.49 12.35 17.63
N LYS A 3 -5.64 12.88 18.06
CA LYS A 3 -6.79 12.03 18.43
C LYS A 3 -7.33 11.32 17.18
N LEU A 4 -7.66 10.04 17.31
CA LEU A 4 -8.28 9.19 16.26
C LEU A 4 -7.44 8.95 15.00
N ILE A 5 -6.17 9.37 14.98
CA ILE A 5 -5.25 9.11 13.86
C ILE A 5 -4.17 8.15 14.37
N PRO A 6 -3.90 7.03 13.66
CA PRO A 6 -2.84 6.10 14.04
C PRO A 6 -1.50 6.84 14.20
N PRO A 7 -0.79 6.68 15.35
CA PRO A 7 0.40 7.47 15.65
C PRO A 7 1.59 7.17 14.74
N ILE A 8 1.56 6.02 14.04
CA ILE A 8 2.60 5.62 13.08
C ILE A 8 2.52 6.40 11.75
N LEU A 9 1.40 7.09 11.49
CA LEU A 9 1.27 7.97 10.34
C LEU A 9 1.94 9.30 10.66
N GLY A 10 3.21 9.42 10.27
CA GLY A 10 4.01 10.63 10.41
C GLY A 10 3.40 11.83 9.67
N PRO A 11 3.81 13.07 10.01
CA PRO A 11 3.21 14.28 9.46
C PRO A 11 3.35 14.37 7.94
N GLU A 12 4.49 13.99 7.38
CA GLU A 12 4.74 14.00 5.93
C GLU A 12 3.89 12.96 5.21
N LEU A 13 3.75 11.76 5.79
CA LEU A 13 2.89 10.72 5.21
C LEU A 13 1.41 11.14 5.23
N LEU A 14 0.94 11.73 6.33
CA LEU A 14 -0.41 12.28 6.41
C LEU A 14 -0.66 13.38 5.37
N ALA A 15 0.32 14.26 5.17
CA ALA A 15 0.25 15.29 4.14
C ALA A 15 0.13 14.68 2.74
N THR A 16 0.96 13.68 2.41
CA THR A 16 0.89 12.94 1.15
C THR A 16 -0.45 12.26 0.96
N LEU A 17 -0.92 11.46 1.92
CA LEU A 17 -2.22 10.78 1.86
C LEU A 17 -3.36 11.76 1.66
N ARG A 18 -3.30 12.93 2.29
CA ARG A 18 -4.33 13.97 2.18
C ARG A 18 -4.29 14.70 0.83
N ALA A 19 -3.10 14.85 0.25
CA ALA A 19 -2.88 15.50 -1.05
C ALA A 19 -3.25 14.60 -2.23
N MET A 20 -3.10 13.27 -2.09
CA MET A 20 -3.50 12.30 -3.13
C MET A 20 -4.96 12.53 -3.57
N GLY A 21 -5.20 12.48 -4.88
CA GLY A 21 -6.51 12.46 -5.51
C GLY A 21 -7.06 11.04 -5.69
N HIS A 22 -8.24 10.95 -6.30
CA HIS A 22 -8.79 9.67 -6.71
C HIS A 22 -7.97 9.09 -7.88
N GLY A 23 -7.61 7.81 -7.77
CA GLY A 23 -6.85 7.08 -8.76
C GLY A 23 -5.33 7.12 -8.53
N ASP A 24 -4.86 8.01 -7.66
CA ASP A 24 -3.46 8.05 -7.23
C ASP A 24 -3.09 6.78 -6.47
N GLU A 25 -1.83 6.37 -6.63
CA GLU A 25 -1.30 5.14 -6.05
C GLU A 25 -0.20 5.45 -5.04
N ILE A 26 -0.15 4.69 -3.95
CA ILE A 26 0.92 4.70 -2.95
C ILE A 26 1.42 3.27 -2.76
N VAL A 27 2.74 3.10 -2.67
CA VAL A 27 3.37 1.79 -2.42
C VAL A 27 3.68 1.70 -0.93
N ILE A 28 3.36 0.58 -0.29
CA ILE A 28 3.95 0.16 0.98
C ILE A 28 4.96 -0.92 0.63
N ALA A 29 6.23 -0.67 0.95
CA ALA A 29 7.35 -1.46 0.48
C ALA A 29 8.05 -2.17 1.63
N ASP A 30 8.49 -3.41 1.38
CA ASP A 30 9.33 -4.19 2.29
C ASP A 30 10.77 -3.68 2.34
N ALA A 31 11.55 -4.11 3.33
CA ALA A 31 12.90 -3.61 3.58
C ALA A 31 13.90 -3.83 2.43
N ASN A 32 13.62 -4.74 1.49
CA ASN A 32 14.48 -5.04 0.35
C ASN A 32 14.10 -4.26 -0.91
N PHE A 33 12.94 -3.58 -0.92
CA PHE A 33 12.48 -2.85 -2.08
C PHE A 33 13.37 -1.62 -2.37
N PRO A 34 13.68 -1.33 -3.65
CA PRO A 34 14.59 -0.25 -4.02
C PRO A 34 13.89 1.12 -4.05
N ALA A 35 13.21 1.53 -2.97
CA ALA A 35 12.36 2.72 -2.96
C ALA A 35 13.11 4.03 -3.29
N GLU A 36 14.28 4.24 -2.69
CA GLU A 36 15.04 5.51 -2.74
C GLU A 36 15.38 5.97 -4.17
N PHE A 37 15.61 5.02 -5.07
CA PHE A 37 16.06 5.30 -6.44
C PHE A 37 14.99 4.99 -7.49
N LEU A 38 13.74 4.75 -7.08
CA LEU A 38 12.65 4.41 -7.99
C LEU A 38 12.01 5.64 -8.64
N GLY A 39 12.13 6.83 -8.03
CA GLY A 39 11.63 8.09 -8.56
C GLY A 39 10.61 8.82 -7.66
N PRO A 40 9.57 8.14 -7.14
CA PRO A 40 8.60 8.77 -6.24
C PRO A 40 9.22 9.26 -4.92
N ASN A 41 8.49 10.14 -4.23
CA ASN A 41 8.88 10.55 -2.88
C ASN A 41 8.87 9.36 -1.91
N VAL A 42 9.86 9.26 -1.04
CA VAL A 42 9.99 8.15 -0.09
C VAL A 42 9.70 8.61 1.33
N HIS A 43 8.76 7.93 1.99
CA HIS A 43 8.52 8.05 3.42
C HIS A 43 9.17 6.87 4.14
N ARG A 44 10.23 7.14 4.91
CA ARG A 44 10.88 6.11 5.75
C ARG A 44 9.99 5.76 6.95
N ALA A 45 9.71 4.48 7.10
CA ALA A 45 8.97 3.88 8.21
C ALA A 45 9.76 2.67 8.75
N ASP A 46 11.06 2.86 8.92
CA ASP A 46 11.97 1.85 9.46
C ASP A 46 11.49 1.32 10.81
N GLY A 47 11.53 0.00 10.99
CA GLY A 47 11.07 -0.67 12.21
C GLY A 47 9.54 -0.84 12.33
N ILE A 48 8.76 -0.37 11.35
CA ILE A 48 7.31 -0.61 11.26
C ILE A 48 7.07 -1.73 10.24
N SER A 49 6.14 -2.64 10.52
CA SER A 49 5.78 -3.72 9.58
C SER A 49 4.91 -3.21 8.42
N ALA A 50 4.93 -3.89 7.28
CA ALA A 50 4.08 -3.54 6.15
C ALA A 50 2.59 -3.72 6.51
N THR A 51 2.28 -4.69 7.36
CA THR A 51 0.92 -4.97 7.84
C THR A 51 0.39 -3.87 8.76
N ASP A 52 1.20 -3.36 9.69
CA ASP A 52 0.79 -2.25 10.56
C ASP A 52 0.59 -0.97 9.74
N MET A 53 1.48 -0.72 8.78
CA MET A 53 1.37 0.44 7.89
C MET A 53 0.12 0.35 7.00
N LEU A 54 -0.17 -0.83 6.45
CA LEU A 54 -1.36 -1.09 5.65
C LEU A 54 -2.63 -0.82 6.47
N GLU A 55 -2.73 -1.40 7.67
CA GLU A 55 -3.87 -1.18 8.55
C GLU A 55 -4.04 0.30 8.88
N ALA A 56 -2.96 0.99 9.23
CA ALA A 56 -3.01 2.42 9.55
C ALA A 56 -3.48 3.28 8.36
N ILE A 57 -2.96 3.04 7.15
CA ILE A 57 -3.35 3.79 5.95
C ILE A 57 -4.83 3.57 5.64
N LEU A 58 -5.32 2.32 5.71
CA LEU A 58 -6.72 1.99 5.41
C LEU A 58 -7.71 2.48 6.48
N THR A 59 -7.26 2.93 7.64
CA THR A 59 -8.14 3.66 8.57
C THR A 59 -8.58 5.03 8.05
N LEU A 60 -7.83 5.63 7.10
CA LEU A 60 -8.06 6.99 6.60
C LEU A 60 -8.32 7.06 5.10
N MET A 61 -7.67 6.20 4.31
CA MET A 61 -7.67 6.26 2.85
C MET A 61 -8.60 5.19 2.27
N PRO A 62 -9.68 5.57 1.56
CA PRO A 62 -10.54 4.60 0.90
C PRO A 62 -9.86 4.01 -0.33
N LEU A 63 -10.20 2.77 -0.67
CA LEU A 63 -9.78 2.15 -1.93
C LEU A 63 -10.74 2.47 -3.08
N ASP A 64 -10.21 2.46 -4.30
CA ASP A 64 -10.93 2.86 -5.52
C ASP A 64 -12.11 1.94 -5.85
N GLU A 65 -13.33 2.48 -5.95
CA GLU A 65 -14.53 1.70 -6.29
C GLU A 65 -14.73 1.45 -7.79
N PHE A 66 -13.99 2.13 -8.66
CA PHE A 66 -14.20 2.11 -10.11
C PHE A 66 -13.30 1.13 -10.87
N VAL A 67 -12.37 0.48 -10.15
CA VAL A 67 -11.50 -0.56 -10.71
C VAL A 67 -11.46 -1.78 -9.78
N GLU A 68 -11.15 -2.93 -10.35
CA GLU A 68 -11.00 -4.18 -9.59
C GLU A 68 -9.67 -4.21 -8.82
N GLU A 69 -8.57 -3.88 -9.50
CA GLU A 69 -7.23 -3.92 -8.93
C GLU A 69 -6.90 -2.66 -8.12
N THR A 70 -7.07 -2.75 -6.80
CA THR A 70 -6.89 -1.62 -5.88
C THR A 70 -5.85 -1.85 -4.81
N ALA A 71 -5.60 -3.10 -4.46
CA ALA A 71 -4.63 -3.54 -3.49
C ALA A 71 -3.81 -4.68 -4.12
N ILE A 72 -2.60 -4.35 -4.56
CA ILE A 72 -1.87 -5.17 -5.54
C ILE A 72 -0.49 -5.50 -4.99
N GLY A 73 -0.20 -6.77 -4.81
CA GLY A 73 1.12 -7.27 -4.47
C GLY A 73 1.97 -7.66 -5.67
N MET A 74 3.17 -8.13 -5.38
CA MET A 74 4.12 -8.64 -6.37
C MET A 74 4.01 -10.17 -6.45
N ALA A 75 3.83 -10.74 -7.63
CA ALA A 75 3.84 -12.19 -7.82
C ALA A 75 5.26 -12.76 -7.61
N VAL A 76 5.34 -14.01 -7.13
CA VAL A 76 6.63 -14.69 -6.91
C VAL A 76 7.27 -14.99 -8.27
N VAL A 77 8.56 -14.65 -8.40
CA VAL A 77 9.32 -14.85 -9.65
C VAL A 77 9.33 -16.35 -10.00
N ASP A 78 9.07 -16.67 -11.27
CA ASP A 78 8.95 -18.03 -11.81
C ASP A 78 7.81 -18.90 -11.23
N HIS A 79 7.08 -18.40 -10.23
CA HIS A 79 6.00 -19.10 -9.53
C HIS A 79 4.79 -18.18 -9.26
N PRO A 80 4.11 -17.65 -10.29
CA PRO A 80 3.06 -16.64 -10.12
C PRO A 80 1.85 -17.10 -9.29
N GLU A 81 1.59 -18.41 -9.25
CA GLU A 81 0.52 -19.01 -8.44
C GLU A 81 0.93 -19.26 -6.98
N GLN A 82 2.20 -19.08 -6.63
CA GLN A 82 2.68 -19.22 -5.26
C GLN A 82 2.19 -18.05 -4.41
N ARG A 83 1.60 -18.39 -3.27
CA ARG A 83 1.19 -17.41 -2.26
C ARG A 83 2.20 -17.37 -1.12
N GLU A 84 2.69 -16.17 -0.81
CA GLU A 84 3.51 -15.94 0.37
C GLU A 84 2.63 -15.74 1.61
N PRO A 85 3.08 -16.15 2.82
CA PRO A 85 2.29 -16.03 4.04
C PRO A 85 1.76 -14.63 4.35
N ILE A 86 2.42 -13.58 3.86
CA ILE A 86 1.99 -12.20 4.10
C ILE A 86 0.73 -11.83 3.30
N TYR A 87 0.45 -12.51 2.18
CA TYR A 87 -0.70 -12.17 1.33
C TYR A 87 -2.03 -12.42 2.03
N ASP A 88 -2.15 -13.50 2.79
CA ASP A 88 -3.36 -13.78 3.56
C ASP A 88 -3.58 -12.73 4.66
N THR A 89 -2.48 -12.19 5.22
CA THR A 89 -2.56 -11.11 6.21
C THR A 89 -3.00 -9.79 5.55
N PHE A 90 -2.45 -9.47 4.38
CA PHE A 90 -2.90 -8.31 3.60
C PHE A 90 -4.38 -8.41 3.24
N GLU A 91 -4.81 -9.57 2.74
CA GLU A 91 -6.20 -9.81 2.35
C GLU A 91 -7.15 -9.68 3.54
N GLU A 92 -6.77 -10.18 4.72
CA GLU A 92 -7.56 -10.01 5.94
C GLU A 92 -7.72 -8.53 6.32
N ILE A 93 -6.62 -7.77 6.31
CA ILE A 93 -6.62 -6.34 6.63
C ILE A 93 -7.48 -5.57 5.62
N ILE A 94 -7.29 -5.82 4.32
CA ILE A 94 -8.07 -5.17 3.25
C ILE A 94 -9.55 -5.44 3.47
N ARG A 95 -9.96 -6.70 3.68
CA ARG A 95 -11.38 -7.06 3.87
C ARG A 95 -11.99 -6.42 5.12
N ARG A 96 -11.20 -6.18 6.16
CA ARG A 96 -11.67 -5.51 7.39
C ARG A 96 -12.04 -4.05 7.16
N HIS A 97 -11.26 -3.35 6.35
CA HIS A 97 -11.45 -1.91 6.07
C HIS A 97 -12.30 -1.65 4.82
N GLU A 98 -12.18 -2.52 3.82
CA GLU A 98 -12.74 -2.39 2.48
C GLU A 98 -13.36 -3.74 2.04
N PRO A 99 -14.52 -4.14 2.61
CA PRO A 99 -15.06 -5.49 2.46
C PRO A 99 -15.37 -5.92 1.02
N ALA A 100 -15.53 -4.96 0.11
CA ALA A 100 -15.80 -5.19 -1.30
C ALA A 100 -14.52 -5.29 -2.16
N LYS A 101 -13.34 -5.23 -1.54
CA LYS A 101 -12.04 -5.23 -2.21
C LYS A 101 -11.29 -6.52 -1.94
N SER A 102 -10.49 -6.92 -2.92
CA SER A 102 -9.65 -8.11 -2.88
C SER A 102 -8.18 -7.73 -3.07
N PHE A 103 -7.30 -8.63 -2.64
CA PHE A 103 -5.89 -8.57 -2.93
C PHE A 103 -5.60 -9.29 -4.25
N SER A 104 -4.86 -8.64 -5.15
CA SER A 104 -4.36 -9.25 -6.38
C SER A 104 -2.83 -9.19 -6.45
N THR A 105 -2.22 -9.88 -7.41
CA THR A 105 -0.78 -9.78 -7.66
C THR A 105 -0.50 -9.54 -9.13
N ILE A 106 0.61 -8.87 -9.41
CA ILE A 106 1.13 -8.65 -10.76
C ILE A 106 2.59 -9.06 -10.86
N GLU A 107 3.06 -9.32 -12.08
CA GLU A 107 4.46 -9.66 -12.35
C GLU A 107 5.42 -8.59 -11.78
N ARG A 108 6.61 -9.01 -11.35
CA ARG A 108 7.61 -8.18 -10.66
C ARG A 108 8.01 -6.91 -11.41
N PHE A 109 8.31 -6.99 -12.70
CA PHE A 109 8.65 -5.80 -13.48
C PHE A 109 7.45 -4.90 -13.73
N ALA A 110 6.26 -5.48 -13.93
CA ALA A 110 5.01 -4.71 -13.97
C ALA A 110 4.76 -3.96 -12.64
N PHE A 111 5.07 -4.59 -11.50
CA PHE A 111 5.02 -3.94 -10.19
C PHE A 111 5.99 -2.76 -10.11
N TYR A 112 7.26 -2.94 -10.53
CA TYR A 112 8.22 -1.83 -10.54
C TYR A 112 7.78 -0.68 -11.45
N ASP A 113 7.26 -0.96 -12.64
CA ASP A 113 6.82 0.07 -13.58
C ASP A 113 5.59 0.83 -13.09
N ARG A 114 4.73 0.17 -12.32
CA ARG A 114 3.60 0.80 -11.64
C ARG A 114 4.07 1.62 -10.44
N ALA A 115 4.97 1.06 -9.62
CA ALA A 115 5.53 1.74 -8.44
C ALA A 115 6.31 3.02 -8.81
N LYS A 116 7.03 3.06 -9.94
CA LYS A 116 7.67 4.29 -10.46
C LYS A 116 6.70 5.45 -10.71
N LYS A 117 5.42 5.14 -10.95
CA LYS A 117 4.35 6.12 -11.25
C LYS A 117 3.51 6.46 -10.02
N ALA A 118 3.74 5.78 -8.89
CA ALA A 118 3.06 6.09 -7.64
C ALA A 118 3.41 7.50 -7.16
N VAL A 119 2.51 8.10 -6.38
CA VAL A 119 2.74 9.41 -5.75
C VAL A 119 3.87 9.32 -4.74
N ALA A 120 3.92 8.22 -3.99
CA ALA A 120 4.95 7.98 -2.98
C ALA A 120 5.16 6.48 -2.72
N VAL A 121 6.30 6.19 -2.10
CA VAL A 121 6.63 4.88 -1.53
C VAL A 121 6.84 5.04 -0.02
N VAL A 122 6.17 4.22 0.78
CA VAL A 122 6.42 4.06 2.21
C VAL A 122 7.36 2.89 2.39
N GLN A 123 8.62 3.18 2.67
CA GLN A 123 9.66 2.18 2.87
C GLN A 123 9.63 1.69 4.31
N THR A 124 9.11 0.49 4.53
CA THR A 124 8.93 -0.10 5.86
C THR A 124 10.15 -0.92 6.31
N GLY A 125 10.12 -1.39 7.56
CA GLY A 125 11.07 -2.36 8.11
C GLY A 125 10.62 -3.81 7.96
N GLU A 126 9.70 -4.11 7.04
CA GLU A 126 9.20 -5.47 6.85
C GLU A 126 10.27 -6.41 6.29
N HIS A 127 10.50 -7.54 6.95
CA HIS A 127 11.54 -8.50 6.56
C HIS A 127 11.01 -9.67 5.74
N ARG A 128 9.70 -9.93 5.78
CA ARG A 128 9.07 -10.97 4.95
C ARG A 128 9.23 -10.60 3.47
N LEU A 129 9.50 -11.61 2.64
CA LEU A 129 9.70 -11.40 1.21
C LEU A 129 8.38 -11.14 0.50
N TYR A 130 8.47 -10.44 -0.65
CA TYR A 130 7.33 -10.03 -1.47
C TYR A 130 6.26 -9.22 -0.72
N ALA A 131 6.64 -8.61 0.39
CA ALA A 131 5.74 -7.86 1.26
C ALA A 131 5.50 -6.42 0.78
N ASN A 132 5.46 -6.24 -0.55
CA ASN A 132 5.17 -4.97 -1.19
C ASN A 132 3.71 -4.95 -1.62
N ILE A 133 3.03 -3.82 -1.42
CA ILE A 133 1.65 -3.64 -1.85
C ILE A 133 1.43 -2.22 -2.39
N ILE A 134 0.79 -2.12 -3.55
CA ILE A 134 0.31 -0.87 -4.13
C ILE A 134 -1.15 -0.69 -3.72
N LEU A 135 -1.49 0.49 -3.22
CA LEU A 135 -2.85 0.89 -2.90
C LEU A 135 -3.31 2.01 -3.82
N LYS A 136 -4.48 1.87 -4.44
CA LYS A 136 -5.11 2.88 -5.29
C LYS A 136 -6.22 3.60 -4.55
N LYS A 137 -6.09 4.92 -4.43
CA LYS A 137 -7.01 5.75 -3.66
C LYS A 137 -8.35 5.94 -4.35
N GLY A 138 -9.43 5.74 -3.60
CA GLY A 138 -10.80 5.95 -4.04
C GLY A 138 -11.35 7.33 -3.75
N ILE A 139 -12.68 7.41 -3.74
CA ILE A 139 -13.43 8.63 -3.45
C ILE A 139 -14.03 8.58 -2.04
N ILE A 140 -14.27 9.76 -1.46
CA ILE A 140 -15.15 9.91 -0.30
C ILE A 140 -16.41 10.61 -0.80
N ARG A 141 -17.56 9.95 -0.68
CA ARG A 141 -18.84 10.52 -1.12
C ARG A 141 -19.24 11.66 -0.17
N PRO A 142 -19.82 12.76 -0.69
CA PRO A 142 -20.42 13.78 0.16
C PRO A 142 -21.43 13.13 1.11
N LYS A 143 -21.46 13.57 2.37
CA LYS A 143 -22.56 13.21 3.26
C LYS A 143 -23.84 13.82 2.68
N ALA A 144 -24.88 13.01 2.57
CA ALA A 144 -26.23 13.50 2.29
C ALA A 144 -26.69 14.45 3.41
#